data_AF-A0A7C3PXN6-F1
#
_entry.id   AF-A0A7C3PXN6-F1
#
_cell.length_a   1.000
_cell.length_b   1.000
_cell.length_c   1.000
_cell.angle_alpha   90.00
_cell.angle_beta   90.00
_cell.angle_gamma   90.00
#
_symmetry.space_group_name_H-M   'P 1'
#
loop_
_entity.id
_entity.type
_entity.pdbx_description
1 polymer ?
#
loop_
_entity_poly.entity_id
_entity_poly.type
_entity_poly.pdbx_seq_one_letter_code
_entity_poly.pdbx_strand_id
1 'polypeptide(L)'
;MRWILSIVGAIAFWWLSTTPFIEATTHVKILQDLNLNLQVACVQIGVVLLMFPIIEMAFIRPLKDALDARTRELEGTFAEADNLKARMEELKSDYEQRLQTAEAEAREKIQVALNEASQMKEQIIAEARTQAEEIRSRTLADLEQERQKMMVDLRAHVVELTLTATERLIGSSMDEQKQRELVEHFIETAEVKAR
;
A
#
# COMPACT_ATOMS: atom_id res chain seq x y z
N MET A 1 47.77 43.62 21.47
CA MET A 1 48.67 42.44 21.46
C MET A 1 49.90 42.60 20.55
N ARG A 2 49.81 43.26 19.37
CA ARG A 2 50.93 43.45 18.43
C ARG A 2 52.17 44.22 18.98
N TRP A 3 51.99 45.13 19.93
CA TRP A 3 53.12 45.91 20.49
C TRP A 3 53.98 45.13 21.50
N ILE A 4 53.40 44.13 22.18
CA ILE A 4 54.16 43.26 23.10
C ILE A 4 55.05 42.30 22.31
N LEU A 5 54.57 41.79 21.17
CA LEU A 5 55.38 41.01 20.22
C LEU A 5 56.57 41.80 19.67
N SER A 6 56.43 43.12 19.44
CA SER A 6 57.56 43.94 18.99
C SER A 6 58.56 44.23 20.10
N ILE A 7 58.12 44.38 21.36
CA ILE A 7 59.01 44.59 22.50
C ILE A 7 59.78 43.31 22.83
N VAL A 8 59.11 42.16 22.84
CA VAL A 8 59.77 40.87 23.03
C VAL A 8 60.71 40.58 21.85
N GLY A 9 60.31 40.90 20.61
CA GLY A 9 61.17 40.83 19.45
C GLY A 9 62.40 41.74 19.55
N ALA A 10 62.23 42.96 20.07
CA ALA A 10 63.34 43.89 20.29
C ALA A 10 64.29 43.43 21.40
N ILE A 11 63.77 42.84 22.49
CA ILE A 11 64.59 42.27 23.57
C ILE A 11 65.30 41.00 23.08
N ALA A 12 64.63 40.13 22.32
CA ALA A 12 65.23 38.94 21.72
C ALA A 12 66.25 39.29 20.63
N PHE A 13 66.02 40.34 19.84
CA PHE A 13 66.96 40.86 18.85
C PHE A 13 68.18 41.51 19.51
N TRP A 14 67.97 42.25 20.61
CA TRP A 14 69.05 42.79 21.43
C TRP A 14 69.87 41.66 22.07
N TRP A 15 69.22 40.60 22.55
CA TRP A 15 69.87 39.41 23.09
C TRP A 15 70.63 38.61 22.01
N LEU A 16 70.07 38.45 20.81
CA LEU A 16 70.73 37.83 19.66
C LEU A 16 71.95 38.64 19.18
N SER A 17 71.88 39.97 19.25
CA SER A 17 72.99 40.85 18.88
C SER A 17 74.14 40.86 19.89
N THR A 18 73.90 40.39 21.12
CA THR A 18 74.91 40.34 22.19
C THR A 18 75.49 38.94 22.40
N THR A 19 74.90 37.89 21.82
CA THR A 19 75.53 36.56 21.76
C THR A 19 76.56 36.48 20.63
N PRO A 20 77.82 36.06 20.89
CA PRO A 20 78.76 35.73 19.82
C PRO A 20 78.25 34.47 19.10
N PHE A 21 77.57 34.68 17.98
CA PHE A 21 77.04 33.63 17.11
C PHE A 21 78.20 32.87 16.44
N ILE A 22 78.57 31.74 17.05
CA ILE A 22 79.40 30.65 16.50
C ILE A 22 80.64 31.13 15.73
N GLU A 23 81.68 31.53 16.46
CA GLU A 23 83.05 31.39 15.95
C GLU A 23 83.39 29.90 15.96
N ALA A 24 83.28 29.28 14.79
CA ALA A 24 83.88 27.99 14.54
C ALA A 24 85.40 28.12 14.71
N THR A 25 85.95 27.28 15.60
CA THR A 25 87.37 26.99 15.85
C THR A 25 88.12 27.94 16.80
N THR A 26 88.17 27.56 18.09
CA THR A 26 89.42 27.05 18.71
C THR A 26 89.14 26.53 20.14
N HIS A 27 89.50 25.27 20.29
CA HIS A 27 89.32 24.35 21.41
C HIS A 27 89.48 24.89 22.85
N VAL A 28 88.51 24.47 23.70
CA VAL A 28 88.63 24.26 25.16
C VAL A 28 88.93 25.51 26.00
N LYS A 29 87.94 26.40 26.12
CA LYS A 29 87.76 27.30 27.28
C LYS A 29 86.53 26.94 28.12
N ILE A 30 86.12 25.67 28.08
CA ILE A 30 84.88 25.20 28.71
C ILE A 30 85.01 25.11 30.26
N LEU A 31 86.20 25.34 30.84
CA LEU A 31 86.44 25.15 32.28
C LEU A 31 87.01 26.39 33.02
N GLN A 32 87.15 27.56 32.39
CA GLN A 32 87.69 28.77 33.07
C GLN A 32 86.80 30.03 32.95
N ASP A 33 85.58 29.91 32.42
CA ASP A 33 84.56 30.95 32.43
C ASP A 33 83.36 30.57 33.32
N LEU A 34 83.61 29.84 34.41
CA LEU A 34 82.62 29.66 35.48
C LEU A 34 82.50 30.93 36.35
N ASN A 35 82.63 32.11 35.75
CA ASN A 35 82.11 33.33 36.35
C ASN A 35 80.59 33.28 36.17
N LEU A 36 79.93 32.52 37.05
CA LEU A 36 78.48 32.59 37.24
C LEU A 36 78.15 34.02 37.64
N ASN A 37 77.99 34.87 36.63
CA ASN A 37 77.62 36.25 36.82
C ASN A 37 76.16 36.22 37.24
N LEU A 38 75.93 36.23 38.56
CA LEU A 38 74.62 36.12 39.20
C LEU A 38 73.63 37.11 38.57
N GLN A 39 74.13 38.26 38.12
CA GLN A 39 73.36 39.26 37.40
C GLN A 39 72.83 38.77 36.05
N VAL A 40 73.64 38.09 35.24
CA VAL A 40 73.22 37.52 33.94
C VAL A 40 72.24 36.37 34.15
N ALA A 41 72.48 35.51 35.13
CA ALA A 41 71.57 34.42 35.48
C ALA A 41 70.20 34.93 35.97
N CYS A 42 70.18 35.97 36.82
CA CYS A 42 68.94 36.59 37.29
C CYS A 42 68.13 37.25 36.17
N VAL A 43 68.79 37.92 35.22
CA VAL A 43 68.11 38.50 34.04
C VAL A 43 67.54 37.41 33.14
N GLN A 44 68.31 36.34 32.88
CA GLN A 44 67.85 35.20 32.08
C GLN A 44 66.61 34.51 32.70
N ILE A 45 66.64 34.28 34.01
CA ILE A 45 65.51 33.70 34.75
C ILE A 45 64.30 34.64 34.71
N GLY A 46 64.50 35.95 34.87
CA GLY A 46 63.43 36.94 34.79
C GLY A 46 62.75 36.98 33.40
N VAL A 47 63.53 36.90 32.32
CA VAL A 47 62.99 36.84 30.96
C VAL A 47 62.23 35.55 30.71
N VAL A 48 62.73 34.40 31.14
CA VAL A 48 62.03 33.11 31.00
C VAL A 48 60.73 33.11 31.80
N LEU A 49 60.75 33.65 33.03
CA LEU A 49 59.56 33.76 33.89
C LEU A 49 58.50 34.65 33.26
N LEU A 50 58.89 35.73 32.57
CA LEU A 50 57.98 36.62 31.85
C LEU A 50 57.48 36.00 30.52
N MET A 51 58.31 35.24 29.82
CA MET A 51 57.95 34.58 28.56
C MET A 51 57.01 33.39 28.76
N PHE A 52 57.16 32.65 29.86
CA PHE A 52 56.34 31.46 30.15
C PHE A 52 54.83 31.69 30.07
N PRO A 53 54.23 32.69 30.75
CA PRO A 53 52.78 32.94 30.68
C PRO A 53 52.32 33.40 29.28
N ILE A 54 53.19 34.05 28.51
CA ILE A 54 52.88 34.49 27.15
C ILE A 54 52.78 33.28 26.22
N ILE A 55 53.71 32.33 26.31
CA ILE A 55 53.68 31.09 25.51
C ILE A 55 52.49 30.22 25.92
N GLU A 56 52.21 30.12 27.22
CA GLU A 56 51.09 29.35 27.73
C GLU A 56 49.75 29.91 27.21
N MET A 57 49.56 31.23 27.27
CA MET A 57 48.35 31.88 26.77
C MET A 57 48.25 31.83 25.24
N ALA A 58 49.34 32.09 24.52
CA ALA A 58 49.32 32.25 23.07
C ALA A 58 49.37 30.93 22.29
N PHE A 59 49.92 29.86 22.87
CA PHE A 59 50.14 28.60 22.14
C PHE A 59 49.46 27.41 22.81
N ILE A 60 49.62 27.24 24.12
CA ILE A 60 49.08 26.06 24.83
C ILE A 60 47.55 26.11 24.89
N ARG A 61 46.96 27.26 25.19
CA ARG A 61 45.49 27.42 25.21
C ARG A 61 44.82 27.15 23.86
N PRO A 62 45.18 27.82 22.74
CA PRO A 62 44.53 27.55 21.46
C PRO A 62 44.77 26.11 20.96
N LEU A 63 45.90 25.49 21.31
CA LEU A 63 46.15 24.09 20.98
C LEU A 63 45.22 23.14 21.77
N LYS A 64 45.04 23.38 23.06
CA LYS A 64 44.08 22.62 23.88
C LYS A 64 42.65 22.84 23.39
N ASP A 65 42.27 24.08 23.11
CA ASP A 65 40.94 24.39 22.57
C ASP A 65 40.68 23.70 21.23
N ALA A 66 41.68 23.64 20.34
CA ALA A 66 41.58 22.93 19.07
C ALA A 66 41.45 21.41 19.26
N LEU A 67 42.19 20.81 20.21
CA LEU A 67 42.06 19.39 20.54
C LEU A 67 40.69 19.08 21.16
N ASP A 68 40.24 19.89 22.11
CA ASP A 68 38.93 19.72 22.75
C ASP A 68 37.77 19.93 21.76
N ALA A 69 37.93 20.83 20.78
CA ALA A 69 36.97 21.00 19.70
C ALA A 69 36.89 19.76 18.82
N ARG A 70 38.05 19.16 18.46
CA ARG A 70 38.09 17.91 17.69
C ARG A 70 37.53 16.73 18.45
N THR A 71 37.84 16.60 19.74
CA THR A 71 37.29 15.54 20.58
C THR A 71 35.76 15.67 20.67
N ARG A 72 35.24 16.88 20.89
CA ARG A 72 33.78 17.14 20.90
C ARG A 72 33.10 16.85 19.56
N GLU A 73 33.74 17.20 18.45
CA GLU A 73 33.24 16.88 17.11
C GLU A 73 33.18 15.36 16.88
N LEU A 74 34.23 14.63 17.28
CA LEU A 74 34.26 13.17 17.18
C LEU A 74 33.23 12.52 18.10
N GLU A 75 33.13 12.93 19.36
CA GLU A 75 32.11 12.42 20.28
C GLU A 75 30.69 12.71 19.77
N GLY A 76 30.45 13.90 19.23
CA GLY A 76 29.18 14.27 18.61
C GLY A 76 28.85 13.37 17.41
N THR A 77 29.79 13.20 16.48
CA THR A 77 29.58 12.33 15.30
C THR A 77 29.39 10.86 15.67
N PHE A 78 30.08 10.33 16.68
CA PHE A 78 29.85 8.97 17.17
C PHE A 78 28.46 8.84 17.82
N ALA A 79 28.07 9.80 18.67
CA ALA A 79 26.74 9.81 19.28
C ALA A 79 25.62 9.91 18.23
N GLU A 80 25.80 10.72 17.20
CA GLU A 80 24.87 10.81 16.06
C GLU A 80 24.80 9.50 15.27
N ALA A 81 25.95 8.88 15.00
CA ALA A 81 26.00 7.59 14.30
C ALA A 81 25.29 6.48 15.09
N ASP A 82 25.47 6.43 16.40
CA ASP A 82 24.81 5.44 17.26
C ASP A 82 23.31 5.72 17.37
N ASN A 83 22.89 6.99 17.47
CA ASN A 83 21.47 7.36 17.43
C ASN A 83 20.84 6.99 16.08
N LEU A 84 21.54 7.24 14.97
CA LEU A 84 21.07 6.88 13.64
C LEU A 84 20.93 5.36 13.50
N LYS A 85 21.88 4.57 13.99
CA LYS A 85 21.77 3.10 14.01
C LYS A 85 20.57 2.64 14.83
N ALA A 86 20.36 3.20 16.03
CA ALA A 86 19.23 2.85 16.87
C ALA A 86 17.89 3.17 16.17
N ARG A 87 17.77 4.35 15.55
CA ARG A 87 16.59 4.74 14.76
C ARG A 87 16.38 3.85 13.55
N MET A 88 17.45 3.43 12.87
CA MET A 88 17.35 2.55 11.72
C MET A 88 16.84 1.16 12.14
N GLU A 89 17.29 0.64 13.27
CA GLU A 89 16.79 -0.64 13.79
C GLU A 89 15.33 -0.54 14.24
N GLU A 90 14.95 0.55 14.92
CA GLU A 90 13.56 0.83 15.28
C GLU A 90 12.66 0.93 14.03
N LEU A 91 13.09 1.70 13.03
CA LEU A 91 12.34 1.89 11.79
C LEU A 91 12.24 0.58 10.99
N LYS A 92 13.29 -0.24 11.00
CA LYS A 92 13.28 -1.56 10.40
C LYS A 92 12.28 -2.48 11.11
N SER A 93 12.27 -2.48 12.43
CA SER A 93 11.31 -3.27 13.22
C SER A 93 9.86 -2.82 12.97
N ASP A 94 9.58 -1.51 12.96
CA ASP A 94 8.26 -0.98 12.62
C ASP A 94 7.87 -1.34 11.18
N TYR A 95 8.79 -1.26 10.23
CA TYR A 95 8.56 -1.66 8.85
C TYR A 95 8.22 -3.16 8.72
N GLU A 96 9.00 -4.03 9.38
CA GLU A 96 8.74 -5.47 9.41
C GLU A 96 7.37 -5.79 10.05
N GLN A 97 7.03 -5.11 11.14
CA GLN A 97 5.73 -5.27 11.80
C GLN A 97 4.57 -4.81 10.90
N ARG A 98 4.72 -3.67 10.23
CA ARG A 98 3.72 -3.16 9.27
C ARG A 98 3.58 -4.10 8.08
N LEU A 99 4.68 -4.66 7.58
CA LEU A 99 4.65 -5.63 6.49
C LEU A 99 3.89 -6.89 6.90
N GLN A 100 4.18 -7.45 8.07
CA GLN A 100 3.46 -8.61 8.60
C GLN A 100 1.96 -8.31 8.79
N THR A 101 1.64 -7.13 9.32
CA THR A 101 0.24 -6.71 9.51
C THR A 101 -0.47 -6.55 8.18
N ALA A 102 0.16 -5.90 7.19
CA ALA A 102 -0.41 -5.73 5.86
C ALA A 102 -0.61 -7.08 5.14
N GLU A 103 0.32 -8.02 5.29
CA GLU A 103 0.15 -9.38 4.77
C GLU A 103 -0.99 -10.13 5.45
N ALA A 104 -1.13 -10.00 6.77
CA ALA A 104 -2.24 -10.60 7.52
C ALA A 104 -3.60 -10.02 7.10
N GLU A 105 -3.72 -8.69 7.01
CA GLU A 105 -4.92 -8.01 6.53
C GLU A 105 -5.25 -8.37 5.09
N ALA A 106 -4.24 -8.50 4.22
CA ALA A 106 -4.46 -8.92 2.83
C ALA A 106 -5.01 -10.36 2.77
N ARG A 107 -4.45 -11.29 3.55
CA ARG A 107 -4.97 -12.66 3.64
C ARG A 107 -6.37 -12.71 4.20
N GLU A 108 -6.67 -11.92 5.23
CA GLU A 108 -8.01 -11.81 5.80
C GLU A 108 -9.01 -11.28 4.77
N LYS A 109 -8.68 -10.20 4.06
CA LYS A 109 -9.53 -9.65 2.99
C LYS A 109 -9.79 -10.66 1.88
N ILE A 110 -8.77 -11.40 1.46
CA ILE A 110 -8.92 -12.47 0.46
C ILE A 110 -9.87 -13.55 0.99
N GLN A 111 -9.70 -13.98 2.24
CA GLN A 111 -10.56 -15.01 2.83
C GLN A 111 -12.03 -14.54 2.95
N VAL A 112 -12.25 -13.29 3.37
CA VAL A 112 -13.58 -12.68 3.42
C VAL A 112 -14.20 -12.64 2.02
N ALA A 113 -13.45 -12.16 1.02
CA ALA A 113 -13.93 -12.10 -0.36
C ALA A 113 -14.25 -13.49 -0.93
N LEU A 114 -13.46 -14.53 -0.60
CA LEU A 114 -13.74 -15.90 -1.02
C LEU A 114 -15.01 -16.45 -0.37
N ASN A 115 -15.22 -16.18 0.93
CA ASN A 115 -16.43 -16.59 1.64
C ASN A 115 -17.67 -15.86 1.11
N GLU A 116 -17.57 -14.56 0.86
CA GLU A 116 -18.66 -13.77 0.26
C GLU A 116 -18.98 -14.26 -1.15
N ALA A 117 -17.95 -14.55 -1.96
CA ALA A 117 -18.13 -15.12 -3.29
C ALA A 117 -18.79 -16.51 -3.24
N SER A 118 -18.45 -17.36 -2.26
CA SER A 118 -19.10 -18.67 -2.12
C SER A 118 -20.56 -18.53 -1.72
N GLN A 119 -20.87 -17.64 -0.77
CA GLN A 119 -22.24 -17.35 -0.35
C GLN A 119 -23.08 -16.78 -1.51
N MET A 120 -22.53 -15.81 -2.24
CA MET A 120 -23.20 -15.23 -3.41
C MET A 120 -23.43 -16.28 -4.50
N LYS A 121 -22.46 -17.17 -4.76
CA LYS A 121 -22.62 -18.28 -5.68
C LYS A 121 -23.75 -19.21 -5.25
N GLU A 122 -23.81 -19.59 -3.98
CA GLU A 122 -24.88 -20.44 -3.46
C GLU A 122 -26.25 -19.76 -3.56
N GLN A 123 -26.34 -18.47 -3.25
CA GLN A 123 -27.56 -17.67 -3.41
C GLN A 123 -28.02 -17.62 -4.88
N ILE A 124 -27.11 -17.33 -5.81
CA ILE A 124 -27.43 -17.31 -7.25
C ILE A 124 -27.92 -18.68 -7.73
N ILE A 125 -27.29 -19.77 -7.29
CA ILE A 125 -27.72 -21.13 -7.66
C ILE A 125 -29.10 -21.45 -7.06
N ALA A 126 -29.35 -21.06 -5.81
CA ALA A 126 -30.64 -21.26 -5.15
C ALA A 126 -31.75 -20.45 -5.83
N GLU A 127 -31.48 -19.20 -6.16
CA GLU A 127 -32.41 -18.32 -6.87
C GLU A 127 -32.69 -18.86 -8.29
N ALA A 128 -31.65 -19.23 -9.04
CA ALA A 128 -31.81 -19.83 -10.36
C ALA A 128 -32.64 -21.12 -10.34
N ARG A 129 -32.45 -21.97 -9.32
CA ARG A 129 -33.28 -23.17 -9.13
C ARG A 129 -34.74 -22.83 -8.84
N THR A 130 -34.97 -21.83 -7.99
CA THR A 130 -36.32 -21.36 -7.64
C THR A 130 -37.03 -20.80 -8.87
N GLN A 131 -36.35 -19.93 -9.63
CA GLN A 131 -36.87 -19.38 -10.89
C GLN A 131 -37.13 -20.49 -11.92
N ALA A 132 -36.24 -21.48 -12.04
CA ALA A 132 -36.44 -22.60 -12.95
C ALA A 132 -37.68 -23.43 -12.57
N GLU A 133 -37.91 -23.68 -11.28
CA GLU A 133 -39.09 -24.41 -10.82
C GLU A 133 -40.38 -23.58 -11.01
N GLU A 134 -40.33 -22.27 -10.78
CA GLU A 134 -41.45 -21.37 -11.07
C GLU A 134 -41.80 -21.38 -12.57
N ILE A 135 -40.80 -21.25 -13.45
CA ILE A 135 -41.00 -21.30 -14.90
C ILE A 135 -41.59 -22.65 -15.30
N ARG A 136 -41.10 -23.75 -14.73
CA ARG A 136 -41.62 -25.09 -15.01
C ARG A 136 -43.07 -25.21 -14.57
N SER A 137 -43.40 -24.77 -13.36
CA SER A 137 -44.77 -24.80 -12.84
C SER A 137 -45.72 -23.95 -13.68
N ARG A 138 -45.30 -22.76 -14.11
CA ARG A 138 -46.10 -21.89 -15.00
C ARG A 138 -46.31 -22.56 -16.36
N THR A 139 -45.23 -23.07 -16.96
CA THR A 139 -45.31 -23.78 -18.25
C THR A 139 -46.24 -24.99 -18.19
N LEU A 140 -46.25 -25.74 -17.08
CA LEU A 140 -47.16 -26.87 -16.90
C LEU A 140 -48.62 -26.42 -16.77
N ALA A 141 -48.89 -25.32 -16.06
CA ALA A 141 -50.23 -24.75 -15.97
C ALA A 141 -50.72 -24.24 -17.34
N ASP A 142 -49.86 -23.54 -18.08
CA ASP A 142 -50.15 -23.04 -19.42
C ASP A 142 -50.40 -24.19 -20.40
N LEU A 143 -49.63 -25.28 -20.32
CA LEU A 143 -49.82 -26.48 -21.13
C LEU A 143 -51.16 -27.17 -20.85
N GLU A 144 -51.58 -27.26 -19.59
CA GLU A 144 -52.87 -27.84 -19.23
C GLU A 144 -54.02 -26.99 -19.77
N GLN A 145 -53.92 -25.66 -19.64
CA GLN A 145 -54.90 -24.74 -20.22
C GLN A 145 -54.96 -24.86 -21.75
N GLU A 146 -53.81 -24.93 -22.42
CA GLU A 146 -53.76 -25.08 -23.88
C GLU A 146 -54.26 -26.46 -24.32
N ARG A 147 -54.02 -27.54 -23.56
CA ARG A 147 -54.65 -28.85 -23.83
C ARG A 147 -56.15 -28.77 -23.76
N GLN A 148 -56.72 -28.13 -22.75
CA GLN A 148 -58.16 -27.98 -22.62
C GLN A 148 -58.75 -27.22 -23.81
N LYS A 149 -58.10 -26.14 -24.23
CA LYS A 149 -58.47 -25.38 -25.43
C LYS A 149 -58.38 -26.23 -26.71
N MET A 150 -57.28 -26.94 -26.91
CA MET A 150 -57.12 -27.86 -28.05
C MET A 150 -58.18 -28.97 -28.07
N MET A 151 -58.61 -29.47 -26.91
CA MET A 151 -59.70 -30.47 -26.86
C MET A 151 -61.06 -29.88 -27.24
N VAL A 152 -61.33 -28.62 -26.90
CA VAL A 152 -62.54 -27.92 -27.34
C VAL A 152 -62.51 -27.70 -28.85
N ASP A 153 -61.40 -27.20 -29.39
CA ASP A 153 -61.23 -26.98 -30.84
C ASP A 153 -61.30 -28.30 -31.62
N LEU A 154 -60.70 -29.38 -31.10
CA LEU A 154 -60.78 -30.71 -31.71
C LEU A 154 -62.23 -31.20 -31.79
N ARG A 155 -63.02 -31.02 -30.72
CA ARG A 155 -64.45 -31.38 -30.74
C ARG A 155 -65.21 -30.57 -31.79
N ALA A 156 -64.93 -29.27 -31.91
CA ALA A 156 -65.56 -28.43 -32.92
C ALA A 156 -65.24 -28.93 -34.35
N HIS A 157 -63.98 -29.24 -34.64
CA HIS A 157 -63.58 -29.81 -35.94
C HIS A 157 -64.20 -31.18 -36.22
N VAL A 158 -64.32 -32.05 -35.20
CA VAL A 158 -64.99 -33.36 -35.38
C VAL A 158 -66.47 -33.17 -35.70
N VAL A 159 -67.16 -32.24 -35.04
CA VAL A 159 -68.57 -31.92 -35.34
C VAL A 159 -68.71 -31.41 -36.77
N GLU A 160 -67.86 -30.48 -37.20
CA GLU A 160 -67.85 -29.92 -38.56
C GLU A 160 -67.60 -31.01 -39.63
N LEU A 161 -66.62 -31.89 -39.41
CA LEU A 161 -66.33 -33.00 -40.31
C LEU A 161 -67.51 -33.97 -40.40
N THR A 162 -68.15 -34.26 -39.25
CA THR A 162 -69.30 -35.16 -39.18
C THR A 162 -70.51 -34.55 -39.89
N LEU A 163 -70.75 -33.25 -39.74
CA LEU A 163 -71.80 -32.52 -40.44
C LEU A 163 -71.57 -32.59 -41.96
N THR A 164 -70.35 -32.28 -42.40
CA THR A 164 -69.95 -32.33 -43.82
C THR A 164 -70.09 -33.73 -44.41
N ALA A 165 -69.71 -34.77 -43.66
CA ALA A 165 -69.87 -36.16 -44.07
C ALA A 165 -71.35 -36.56 -44.16
N THR A 166 -72.17 -36.08 -43.21
CA THR A 166 -73.63 -36.32 -43.19
C THR A 166 -74.32 -35.61 -44.35
N GLU A 167 -73.97 -34.35 -44.64
CA GLU A 167 -74.45 -33.60 -45.81
C GLU A 167 -74.14 -34.31 -47.12
N ARG A 168 -72.91 -34.83 -47.27
CA ARG A 168 -72.53 -35.63 -48.43
C ARG A 168 -73.28 -36.96 -48.52
N LEU A 169 -73.55 -37.62 -47.40
CA LEU A 169 -74.32 -38.86 -47.35
C LEU A 169 -75.80 -38.63 -47.68
N ILE A 170 -76.41 -37.58 -47.15
CA ILE A 170 -77.80 -37.20 -47.46
C ILE A 170 -77.90 -36.77 -48.93
N GLY A 171 -76.97 -35.94 -49.41
CA GLY A 171 -76.93 -35.52 -50.82
C GLY A 171 -76.71 -36.66 -51.82
N SER A 172 -76.13 -37.79 -51.38
CA SER A 172 -75.93 -38.99 -52.23
C SER A 172 -76.97 -40.10 -52.02
N SER A 173 -77.76 -40.06 -50.94
CA SER A 173 -78.80 -41.07 -50.60
C SER A 173 -80.24 -40.55 -50.64
N MET A 174 -80.44 -39.34 -51.18
CA MET A 174 -81.77 -38.75 -51.38
C MET A 174 -82.50 -39.46 -52.53
N ASP A 175 -83.30 -40.45 -52.18
CA ASP A 175 -84.30 -41.07 -53.04
C ASP A 175 -85.64 -40.33 -52.86
N GLU A 176 -86.42 -40.20 -53.93
CA GLU A 176 -87.64 -39.37 -54.00
C GLU A 176 -88.68 -39.79 -52.93
N GLN A 177 -88.62 -41.04 -52.47
CA GLN A 177 -89.42 -41.59 -51.38
C GLN A 177 -89.07 -41.01 -50.00
N LYS A 178 -87.79 -40.87 -49.63
CA LYS A 178 -87.40 -40.34 -48.31
C LYS A 178 -87.74 -38.87 -48.16
N GLN A 179 -87.78 -38.13 -49.27
CA GLN A 179 -88.11 -36.72 -49.28
C GLN A 179 -89.60 -36.47 -48.97
N ARG A 180 -90.50 -37.38 -49.38
CA ARG A 180 -91.92 -37.34 -48.99
C ARG A 180 -92.11 -37.69 -47.51
N GLU A 181 -91.43 -38.72 -47.02
CA GLU A 181 -91.52 -39.16 -45.63
C GLU A 181 -91.03 -38.08 -44.63
N LEU A 182 -89.95 -37.37 -44.95
CA LEU A 182 -89.46 -36.23 -44.14
C LEU A 182 -90.44 -35.05 -44.10
N VAL A 183 -91.14 -34.76 -45.20
CA VAL A 183 -92.15 -33.68 -45.24
C VAL A 183 -93.36 -34.06 -44.40
N GLU A 184 -93.80 -35.31 -44.47
CA GLU A 184 -94.95 -35.82 -43.72
C GLU A 184 -94.65 -35.81 -42.20
N HIS A 185 -93.45 -36.23 -41.80
CA HIS A 185 -93.00 -36.20 -40.40
C HIS A 185 -92.80 -34.76 -39.85
N PHE A 186 -92.40 -33.80 -40.71
CA PHE A 186 -92.28 -32.40 -40.31
C PHE A 186 -93.66 -31.75 -40.12
N ILE A 187 -94.64 -32.08 -40.98
CA ILE A 187 -96.03 -31.63 -40.83
C ILE A 187 -96.64 -32.21 -39.55
N GLU A 188 -96.45 -33.50 -39.27
CA GLU A 188 -96.94 -34.15 -38.06
C GLU A 188 -96.34 -33.54 -36.78
N THR A 189 -95.02 -33.28 -36.77
CA THR A 189 -94.36 -32.67 -35.60
C THR A 189 -94.75 -31.20 -35.41
N ALA A 190 -95.02 -30.46 -36.50
CA ALA A 190 -95.49 -29.08 -36.45
C ALA A 190 -96.94 -28.96 -35.97
N GLU A 191 -97.82 -29.90 -36.34
CA GLU A 191 -99.19 -29.95 -35.83
C GLU A 191 -99.26 -30.34 -34.35
N VAL A 192 -98.36 -31.22 -33.87
CA VAL A 192 -98.29 -31.61 -32.45
C VAL A 192 -97.85 -30.46 -31.53
N LYS A 193 -97.15 -29.43 -32.06
CA LYS A 193 -96.75 -28.23 -31.30
C LYS A 193 -97.79 -27.10 -31.31
N ALA A 194 -98.87 -27.23 -32.09
CA ALA A 194 -99.92 -26.23 -32.24
C ALA A 194 -101.20 -26.52 -31.40
N ARG A 195 -101.16 -27.54 -30.53
CA ARG A 195 -102.14 -27.80 -29.46
C ARG A 195 -101.47 -27.63 -28.11
#